data_AF-A0A8J2LSY6-F1
#
_entry.id   AF-A0A8J2LSY6-F1
#
_cell.length_a   1.000
_cell.length_b   1.000
_cell.length_c   1.000
_cell.angle_alpha   90.00
_cell.angle_beta   90.00
_cell.angle_gamma   90.00
#
_symmetry.space_group_name_H-M   'P 1'
#
loop_
_entity.id
_entity.type
_entity.pdbx_description
1 polymer ?
#
loop_
_entity_poly.entity_id
_entity_poly.type
_entity_poly.pdbx_seq_one_letter_code
_entity_poly.pdbx_strand_id
1 'polypeptide(L)' 'MFIKEPIRILKITKDGREYYEWLGIPYAEPPVGELRFASPKPVEPWDSLREASSYGSYCAHT' A
#
# COMPACT_ATOMS: atom_id res chain seq x y z
N MET A 1 -6.58 -11.85 9.64
CA MET A 1 -5.99 -10.91 8.66
C MET A 1 -4.69 -11.51 8.18
N PHE A 2 -4.78 -12.43 7.21
CA PHE A 2 -3.61 -13.17 6.72
C PHE A 2 -2.97 -12.36 5.61
N ILE A 3 -2.05 -11.47 5.98
CA ILE A 3 -1.16 -10.84 5.02
C ILE A 3 -0.24 -11.97 4.54
N LYS A 4 -0.57 -12.63 3.43
CA LYS A 4 0.41 -13.46 2.73
C LYS A 4 1.57 -12.53 2.39
N GLU A 5 2.75 -12.86 2.88
CA GLU A 5 3.86 -11.92 3.08
C GLU A 5 4.17 -11.18 1.76
N PRO A 6 3.92 -9.85 1.69
CA PRO A 6 4.25 -9.10 0.50
C PRO A 6 5.77 -9.13 0.30
N ILE A 7 6.24 -9.01 -0.95
CA ILE A 7 7.66 -9.08 -1.30
C ILE A 7 8.44 -8.17 -0.35
N ARG A 8 9.28 -8.78 0.50
CA ARG A 8 9.99 -8.09 1.57
C ARG A 8 11.20 -7.39 0.98
N ILE A 9 11.30 -6.07 1.14
CA ILE A 9 12.46 -5.32 0.67
C ILE A 9 13.31 -4.99 1.87
N LEU A 10 14.50 -5.60 1.93
CA LEU A 10 15.48 -5.26 2.93
C LEU A 10 16.12 -3.91 2.58
N LYS A 11 15.98 -2.94 3.48
CA LYS A 11 16.59 -1.62 3.39
C LYS A 11 17.54 -1.41 4.57
N ILE A 12 18.53 -0.55 4.37
CA ILE A 12 19.50 -0.18 5.41
C ILE A 12 19.35 1.32 5.67
N THR A 13 19.17 1.66 6.94
CA THR A 13 19.14 3.04 7.43
C THR A 13 20.52 3.69 7.31
N LYS A 14 20.59 5.02 7.43
CA LYS A 14 21.88 5.75 7.37
C LYS A 14 22.85 5.34 8.49
N ASP A 15 22.33 4.88 9.62
CA ASP A 15 23.07 4.37 10.78
C ASP A 15 23.34 2.85 10.73
N GLY A 16 23.04 2.18 9.59
CA GLY A 16 23.42 0.80 9.34
C GLY A 16 22.44 -0.26 9.87
N ARG A 17 21.27 0.14 10.37
CA ARG A 17 20.22 -0.80 10.80
C ARG A 17 19.40 -1.30 9.61
N GLU A 18 19.18 -2.60 9.57
CA GLU A 18 18.30 -3.25 8.61
C GLU A 18 16.83 -3.11 8.99
N TYR A 19 15.96 -2.92 7.99
CA TYR A 19 14.52 -2.94 8.16
C TYR A 19 13.83 -3.45 6.89
N TYR A 20 12.60 -3.95 7.07
CA TYR A 20 11.74 -4.31 5.94
C TYR A 20 10.84 -3.13 5.58
N GLU A 21 10.73 -2.87 4.28
CA GLU A 21 9.88 -1.83 3.73
C GLU A 21 8.80 -2.45 2.83
N TRP A 22 7.57 -1.96 2.98
CA TRP A 22 6.45 -2.24 2.08
C TRP A 22 5.72 -0.93 1.75
N LEU A 23 5.71 -0.55 0.48
CA LEU A 23 5.13 0.69 -0.03
C LEU A 23 3.87 0.39 -0.84
N GLY A 24 2.96 1.37 -0.91
CA GLY A 24 1.80 1.30 -1.82
C GLY A 24 0.73 0.25 -1.45
N ILE A 25 0.70 -0.26 -0.22
CA ILE A 25 -0.37 -1.18 0.25
C ILE A 25 -1.69 -0.41 0.35
N PRO A 26 -2.77 -0.86 -0.33
CA PRO A 26 -4.06 -0.19 -0.27
C PRO A 26 -4.70 -0.45 1.09
N TYR A 27 -5.27 0.60 1.67
CA TYR A 27 -6.06 0.52 2.91
C TYR A 27 -7.57 0.70 2.65
N ALA A 28 -7.93 1.22 1.48
CA ALA A 28 -9.29 1.51 1.07
C ALA A 28 -9.45 1.30 -0.46
N GLU A 29 -10.70 1.16 -0.90
CA GLU A 29 -11.03 1.21 -2.32
C GLU A 29 -10.67 2.58 -2.92
N PRO A 30 -10.28 2.64 -4.22
CA PRO A 30 -10.00 3.91 -4.87
C PRO A 30 -11.20 4.88 -4.82
N PRO A 31 -11.06 6.10 -4.27
CA PRO A 31 -12.17 7.04 -4.06
C PRO A 31 -12.50 7.81 -5.36
N VAL A 32 -12.82 7.08 -6.43
CA VAL A 32 -13.10 7.60 -7.77
C VAL A 32 -14.54 7.27 -8.19
N GLY A 33 -15.05 7.96 -9.22
CA GLY A 33 -16.43 7.77 -9.70
C GLY A 33 -17.45 8.03 -8.60
N GLU A 34 -18.38 7.10 -8.40
CA GLU A 34 -19.42 7.15 -7.37
C GLU A 34 -18.88 7.16 -5.92
N LEU A 35 -17.62 6.76 -5.72
CA LEU A 35 -16.96 6.82 -4.41
C LEU A 35 -16.33 8.18 -4.13
N ARG A 36 -16.31 9.10 -5.09
CA ARG A 36 -15.79 10.45 -4.87
C ARG A 36 -16.67 11.16 -3.84
N PHE A 37 -16.04 11.73 -2.82
CA PHE A 37 -16.68 12.39 -1.67
C PHE A 37 -17.41 11.46 -0.68
N ALA A 38 -17.46 10.15 -0.94
CA ALA A 38 -17.96 9.18 0.02
C ALA A 38 -16.90 8.88 1.10
N SER A 39 -17.35 8.32 2.23
CA SER A 39 -16.44 7.76 3.23
C SER A 39 -15.59 6.62 2.61
N PRO A 40 -14.33 6.46 3.03
CA PRO A 40 -13.46 5.40 2.51
C PRO A 40 -14.07 4.03 2.80
N LYS A 41 -14.12 3.18 1.76
CA LYS A 41 -14.55 1.79 1.89
C LYS A 41 -13.33 0.89 2.10
N PRO A 42 -13.40 -0.12 2.98
CA PRO A 42 -12.33 -1.12 3.11
C PRO A 42 -12.01 -1.76 1.77
N VAL A 43 -10.73 -1.98 1.50
CA VAL A 43 -10.32 -2.72 0.31
C VAL A 43 -10.71 -4.19 0.43
N GLU A 44 -11.18 -4.78 -0.66
CA GLU A 44 -11.43 -6.22 -0.71
C GLU A 44 -10.12 -7.01 -0.48
N PRO A 45 -10.16 -8.11 0.29
CA PRO A 45 -9.02 -9.00 0.42
C PRO A 45 -8.55 -9.49 -0.95
N TRP A 46 -7.23 -9.61 -1.11
CA TRP A 46 -6.64 -10.12 -2.35
C TRP A 46 -5.95 -11.47 -2.11
N ASP A 47 -6.08 -12.38 -3.07
CA ASP A 47 -5.57 -13.76 -2.94
C ASP A 47 -4.11 -13.94 -3.38
N SER A 48 -3.61 -13.01 -4.21
CA SER A 48 -2.30 -13.07 -4.86
C SER A 48 -1.25 -12.19 -4.16
N LEU A 49 0.02 -12.50 -4.36
CA LEU A 49 1.09 -11.63 -3.88
C LEU A 49 0.99 -10.27 -4.59
N ARG A 50 1.03 -9.20 -3.80
CA ARG A 50 1.02 -7.83 -4.29
C ARG A 50 2.40 -7.23 -4.19
N GLU A 51 2.81 -6.55 -5.25
CA GLU A 51 4.03 -5.78 -5.26
C GLU A 51 3.89 -4.56 -4.35
N ALA A 52 4.89 -4.36 -3.50
CA ALA A 52 4.92 -3.29 -2.51
C ALA A 52 6.29 -2.62 -2.48
N SER A 53 6.93 -2.46 -3.65
CA SER A 53 8.27 -1.84 -3.76
C SER A 53 8.26 -0.37 -4.14
N SER A 54 7.08 0.13 -4.52
CA SER A 54 6.89 1.47 -5.07
C SER A 54 5.78 2.21 -4.35
N TYR A 55 5.90 3.55 -4.32
CA TYR A 55 4.83 4.40 -3.81
C TYR A 55 3.59 4.29 -4.71
N GLY A 56 2.41 4.33 -4.09
CA GLY A 56 1.16 4.49 -4.81
C GLY A 56 1.01 5.89 -5.41
N SER A 57 -0.02 6.08 -6.23
CA SER A 57 -0.35 7.38 -6.81
C SER A 57 -0.62 8.41 -5.71
N TYR A 58 -0.06 9.61 -5.87
CA TYR A 58 -0.42 10.75 -5.04
C TYR A 58 -1.90 11.13 -5.24
N CYS A 59 -2.52 11.65 -4.19
CA CYS A 59 -3.83 12.26 -4.31
C CYS A 59 -3.77 13.47 -5.26
N ALA A 60 -4.90 13.75 -5.92
CA ALA A 60 -5.04 14.94 -6.73
C ALA A 60 -4.82 16.19 -5.86
N HIS A 61 -3.87 17.02 -6.29
CA HIS A 61 -3.49 18.27 -5.66
C HIS A 61 -3.06 19.26 -6.75
N THR A 62 -3.10 20.56 -6.44
CA THR A 62 -2.73 21.66 -7.33
C THR A 62 -1.25 22.01 -7.22
#